data_AF-A0A4Q6ED04-F1
#
_entry.id   AF-A0A4Q6ED04-F1
#
_cell.length_a   1.000
_cell.length_b   1.000
_cell.length_c   1.000
_cell.angle_alpha   90.00
_cell.angle_beta   90.00
_cell.angle_gamma   90.00
#
_symmetry.space_group_name_H-M   'P 1'
#
loop_
_entity.id
_entity.type
_entity.pdbx_description
1 polymer ?
#
loop_
_entity_poly.entity_id
_entity_poly.type
_entity_poly.pdbx_seq_one_letter_code
_entity_poly.pdbx_strand_id
1 'polypeptide(L)'
;MKKIIIALLLMTASIAANAQEEEYKSTLPPDLEMLTIFYKGYMAVYNDGSQPSSLARKQAQMRRTYCTSRAQERYWELMQKMEDESDAFIKAPDADRGAMRTLQVTKVPNQAGRYKVSYQLGDNEKVNIELAVIKDKAGEWKIDYLY
;
A
#
# COMPACT_ATOMS: atom_id res chain seq x y z
N MET A 1 21.67 66.41 -27.23
CA MET A 1 20.21 66.21 -27.32
C MET A 1 19.86 64.92 -26.59
N LYS A 2 19.34 64.99 -25.36
CA LYS A 2 18.03 64.45 -24.91
C LYS A 2 17.62 63.16 -25.66
N LYS A 3 17.39 61.99 -25.05
CA LYS A 3 16.29 61.63 -24.12
C LYS A 3 16.54 60.18 -23.58
N ILE A 4 16.49 59.94 -22.26
CA ILE A 4 15.39 59.47 -21.39
C ILE A 4 15.50 57.97 -21.02
N ILE A 5 15.62 57.77 -19.71
CA ILE A 5 15.59 56.54 -18.92
C ILE A 5 14.16 55.99 -18.83
N ILE A 6 13.97 54.67 -18.94
CA ILE A 6 12.91 53.95 -18.23
C ILE A 6 13.46 52.58 -17.79
N ALA A 7 13.94 52.50 -16.55
CA ALA A 7 14.21 51.23 -15.88
C ALA A 7 12.90 50.78 -15.21
N LEU A 8 12.25 49.77 -15.77
CA LEU A 8 11.06 49.15 -15.18
C LEU A 8 11.52 48.00 -14.27
N LEU A 9 11.71 48.29 -12.99
CA LEU A 9 11.92 47.27 -11.96
C LEU A 9 10.55 46.66 -11.61
N LEU A 10 10.24 45.51 -12.22
CA LEU A 10 9.11 44.68 -11.83
C LEU A 10 9.45 43.94 -10.54
N MET A 11 8.97 44.48 -9.41
CA MET A 11 8.87 43.72 -8.16
C MET A 11 7.73 42.71 -8.29
N THR A 12 8.06 41.44 -8.58
CA THR A 12 7.12 40.34 -8.37
C THR A 12 7.24 39.88 -6.92
N ALA A 13 6.31 40.37 -6.09
CA ALA A 13 6.07 39.83 -4.77
C ALA A 13 5.61 38.37 -4.91
N SER A 14 6.51 37.43 -4.64
CA SER A 14 6.18 36.01 -4.52
C SER A 14 5.34 35.83 -3.26
N ILE A 15 4.03 35.69 -3.44
CA ILE A 15 3.13 35.19 -2.40
C ILE A 15 3.38 33.68 -2.33
N ALA A 16 4.43 33.27 -1.62
CA ALA A 16 4.56 31.91 -1.16
C ALA A 16 3.47 31.69 -0.10
N ALA A 17 2.37 31.07 -0.52
CA ALA A 17 1.41 30.52 0.40
C ALA A 17 2.12 29.45 1.22
N ASN A 18 2.55 29.82 2.43
CA ASN A 18 2.97 28.89 3.47
C ASN A 18 1.72 28.09 3.90
N ALA A 19 1.33 27.11 3.09
CA ALA A 19 0.50 26.02 3.56
C ALA A 19 1.40 25.19 4.48
N GLN A 20 1.25 25.39 5.79
CA GLN A 20 1.78 24.43 6.76
C GLN A 20 0.99 23.14 6.56
N GLU A 21 1.51 22.26 5.71
CA GLU A 21 1.09 20.86 5.69
C GLU A 21 1.46 20.29 7.07
N GLU A 22 0.48 20.15 7.94
CA GLU A 22 0.68 19.40 9.18
C GLU A 22 1.08 17.97 8.80
N GLU A 23 2.35 17.66 9.03
CA GLU A 23 2.91 16.33 8.81
C GLU A 23 2.14 15.33 9.68
N TYR A 24 1.17 14.64 9.10
CA TYR A 24 0.44 13.57 9.78
C TYR A 24 1.44 12.46 10.13
N LYS A 25 1.94 12.48 11.37
CA LYS A 25 2.77 11.41 11.91
C LYS A 25 1.86 10.27 12.34
N SER A 26 1.85 9.22 11.54
CA SER A 26 1.24 7.95 11.92
C SER A 26 1.80 7.48 13.27
N THR A 27 0.91 7.11 14.17
CA THR A 27 1.27 6.51 15.48
C THR A 27 1.68 5.04 15.36
N LEU A 28 1.52 4.43 14.18
CA LEU A 28 1.84 3.03 13.96
C LEU A 28 3.37 2.86 13.82
N PRO A 29 3.92 1.74 14.33
CA PRO A 29 5.24 1.30 13.94
C PRO A 29 5.40 1.27 12.40
N PRO A 30 6.55 1.70 11.84
CA PRO A 30 6.70 1.87 10.38
C PRO A 30 6.40 0.61 9.54
N ASP A 31 6.68 -0.56 10.09
CA ASP A 31 6.35 -1.87 9.52
C ASP A 31 4.84 -2.12 9.43
N LEU A 32 4.08 -1.76 10.48
CA LEU A 32 2.62 -1.87 10.51
C LEU A 32 1.97 -0.81 9.62
N GLU A 33 2.55 0.38 9.58
CA GLU A 33 2.12 1.43 8.65
C GLU A 33 2.28 0.99 7.19
N MET A 34 3.44 0.47 6.81
CA MET A 34 3.70 -0.06 5.47
C MET A 34 2.68 -1.13 5.08
N LEU A 35 2.44 -2.13 5.95
CA LEU A 35 1.44 -3.16 5.69
C LEU A 35 0.03 -2.58 5.57
N THR A 36 -0.33 -1.63 6.42
CA THR A 36 -1.65 -0.98 6.37
C THR A 36 -1.85 -0.23 5.06
N ILE A 37 -0.83 0.49 4.59
CA ILE A 37 -0.85 1.19 3.30
C ILE A 37 -0.97 0.18 2.15
N PHE A 38 -0.14 -0.87 2.17
CA PHE A 38 -0.19 -1.92 1.14
C PHE A 38 -1.58 -2.54 1.06
N TYR A 39 -2.12 -3.06 2.16
CA TYR A 39 -3.40 -3.77 2.16
C TYR A 39 -4.59 -2.85 1.82
N LYS A 40 -4.65 -1.64 2.39
CA LYS A 40 -5.71 -0.69 2.03
C LYS A 40 -5.64 -0.31 0.55
N GLY A 41 -4.44 -0.03 0.03
CA GLY A 41 -4.26 0.30 -1.39
C GLY A 41 -4.59 -0.88 -2.30
N TYR A 42 -4.16 -2.09 -1.94
CA TYR A 42 -4.37 -3.32 -2.71
C TYR A 42 -5.85 -3.70 -2.77
N MET A 43 -6.55 -3.66 -1.64
CA MET A 43 -8.00 -3.92 -1.57
C MET A 43 -8.82 -2.80 -2.23
N ALA A 44 -8.36 -1.55 -2.17
CA ALA A 44 -9.04 -0.43 -2.81
C ALA A 44 -9.11 -0.58 -4.34
N VAL A 45 -8.14 -1.25 -4.97
CA VAL A 45 -8.13 -1.46 -6.43
C VAL A 45 -9.40 -2.21 -6.89
N TYR A 46 -9.91 -3.16 -6.08
CA TYR A 46 -11.14 -3.89 -6.40
C TYR A 46 -12.39 -3.00 -6.42
N ASN A 47 -12.36 -1.87 -5.71
CA ASN A 47 -13.52 -1.00 -5.51
C ASN A 47 -13.47 0.29 -6.36
N ASP A 48 -12.43 0.47 -7.18
CA ASP A 48 -12.21 1.73 -7.90
C ASP A 48 -12.90 1.81 -9.29
N GLY A 49 -13.65 0.77 -9.67
CA GLY A 49 -14.35 0.68 -10.95
C GLY A 49 -13.43 0.48 -12.17
N SER A 50 -12.16 0.14 -11.94
CA SER A 50 -11.21 -0.15 -13.02
C SER A 50 -11.64 -1.36 -13.85
N GLN A 51 -11.34 -1.28 -15.15
CA GLN A 51 -11.37 -2.45 -16.02
C GLN A 51 -10.38 -3.53 -15.53
N PRO A 52 -10.64 -4.83 -15.77
CA PRO A 52 -9.80 -5.92 -15.26
C PRO A 52 -8.30 -5.80 -15.61
N SER A 53 -7.97 -5.32 -16.82
CA SER A 53 -6.58 -5.11 -17.23
C SER A 53 -5.88 -4.00 -16.42
N SER A 54 -6.62 -2.97 -16.01
CA SER A 54 -6.13 -1.89 -15.15
C SER A 54 -6.01 -2.36 -13.70
N LEU A 55 -6.95 -3.19 -13.22
CA LEU A 55 -6.89 -3.84 -11.91
C LEU A 55 -5.59 -4.64 -11.75
N ALA A 56 -5.36 -5.59 -12.66
CA ALA A 56 -4.18 -6.46 -12.64
C ALA A 56 -2.87 -5.65 -12.68
N ARG A 57 -2.83 -4.57 -13.46
CA ARG A 57 -1.65 -3.69 -13.54
C ARG A 57 -1.40 -2.94 -12.23
N LYS A 58 -2.45 -2.38 -11.61
CA LYS A 58 -2.34 -1.65 -10.34
C LYS A 58 -1.91 -2.60 -9.20
N GLN A 59 -2.49 -3.80 -9.13
CA GLN A 59 -2.08 -4.83 -8.19
C GLN A 59 -0.61 -5.24 -8.40
N ALA A 60 -0.20 -5.47 -9.64
CA ALA A 60 1.20 -5.79 -9.96
C ALA A 60 2.16 -4.66 -9.56
N GLN A 61 1.76 -3.40 -9.75
CA GLN A 61 2.53 -2.24 -9.31
C GLN A 61 2.67 -2.22 -7.78
N MET A 62 1.57 -2.41 -7.03
CA MET A 62 1.61 -2.49 -5.57
C MET A 62 2.55 -3.62 -5.09
N ARG A 63 2.47 -4.81 -5.69
CA ARG A 63 3.38 -5.91 -5.34
C ARG A 63 4.85 -5.54 -5.61
N ARG A 64 5.15 -4.90 -6.73
CA ARG A 64 6.54 -4.44 -7.01
C ARG A 64 7.05 -3.41 -6.01
N THR A 65 6.18 -2.52 -5.55
CA THR A 65 6.55 -1.46 -4.60
C THR A 65 6.78 -2.01 -3.19
N TYR A 66 5.94 -2.93 -2.73
CA TYR A 66 5.91 -3.34 -1.31
C TYR A 66 6.44 -4.75 -1.05
N CYS A 67 6.66 -5.58 -2.06
CA CYS A 67 7.08 -6.97 -1.89
C CYS A 67 8.51 -7.19 -2.42
N THR A 68 9.29 -8.03 -1.73
CA THR A 68 10.56 -8.53 -2.26
C THR A 68 10.32 -9.46 -3.46
N SER A 69 11.36 -9.74 -4.25
CA SER A 69 11.27 -10.72 -5.33
C SER A 69 10.81 -12.09 -4.83
N ARG A 70 11.28 -12.48 -3.64
CA ARG A 70 10.90 -13.74 -2.98
C ARG A 70 9.40 -13.80 -2.68
N ALA A 71 8.82 -12.71 -2.15
CA ALA A 71 7.37 -12.64 -1.93
C ALA A 71 6.58 -12.70 -3.25
N GLN A 72 7.08 -12.08 -4.32
CA GLN A 72 6.44 -12.12 -5.63
C GLN A 72 6.47 -13.52 -6.25
N GLU A 73 7.59 -14.24 -6.14
CA GLU A 73 7.69 -15.64 -6.54
C GLU A 73 6.73 -16.52 -5.75
N ARG A 74 6.71 -16.36 -4.41
CA ARG A 74 5.80 -17.08 -3.53
C ARG A 74 4.33 -16.82 -3.87
N TYR A 75 3.98 -15.58 -4.17
CA TYR A 75 2.64 -15.23 -4.66
C TYR A 75 2.28 -16.03 -5.91
N TRP A 76 3.15 -16.09 -6.91
CA TRP A 76 2.89 -16.85 -8.14
C TRP A 76 2.75 -18.35 -7.89
N GLU A 77 3.57 -18.93 -7.01
CA GLU A 77 3.43 -20.33 -6.61
C GLU A 77 2.07 -20.62 -5.95
N LEU A 78 1.60 -19.70 -5.10
CA LEU A 78 0.31 -19.83 -4.43
C LEU A 78 -0.84 -19.72 -5.43
N MET A 79 -0.80 -18.73 -6.32
CA MET A 79 -1.81 -18.54 -7.37
C MET A 79 -1.93 -19.75 -8.31
N GLN A 80 -0.85 -20.50 -8.54
CA GLN A 80 -0.89 -21.73 -9.35
C GLN A 80 -1.48 -22.94 -8.61
N LYS A 81 -1.53 -22.90 -7.28
CA LYS A 81 -2.04 -23.98 -6.42
C LYS A 81 -3.46 -23.74 -5.94
N MET A 82 -3.92 -22.49 -5.97
CA MET A 82 -5.29 -22.14 -5.65
C MET A 82 -6.20 -22.63 -6.77
N GLU A 83 -7.21 -23.42 -6.41
CA GLU A 83 -8.21 -23.93 -7.34
C GLU A 83 -9.38 -22.95 -7.49
N ASP A 84 -9.58 -22.11 -6.47
CA ASP A 84 -10.48 -20.96 -6.51
C ASP A 84 -9.74 -19.75 -7.10
N GLU A 85 -10.45 -18.88 -7.81
CA GLU A 85 -9.88 -17.66 -8.41
C GLU A 85 -9.49 -16.59 -7.36
N SER A 86 -9.15 -17.04 -6.15
CA SER A 86 -8.77 -16.23 -5.01
C SER A 86 -7.38 -15.64 -5.19
N ASP A 87 -7.22 -14.35 -4.86
CA ASP A 87 -5.92 -13.70 -4.83
C ASP A 87 -5.18 -14.03 -3.52
N ALA A 88 -3.94 -14.50 -3.60
CA ALA A 88 -3.20 -14.98 -2.43
C ALA A 88 -2.90 -13.92 -1.36
N PHE A 89 -2.86 -12.63 -1.71
CA PHE A 89 -2.67 -11.54 -0.75
C PHE A 89 -3.93 -11.21 0.03
N ILE A 90 -5.12 -11.55 -0.47
CA ILE A 90 -6.39 -11.33 0.22
C ILE A 90 -7.11 -12.65 0.58
N LYS A 91 -6.71 -13.80 0.04
CA LYS A 91 -7.40 -15.09 0.20
C LYS A 91 -8.90 -15.00 -0.11
N ALA A 92 -9.25 -14.23 -1.14
CA ALA A 92 -10.61 -14.06 -1.62
C ALA A 92 -10.58 -13.67 -3.11
N PRO A 93 -11.67 -13.87 -3.87
CA PRO A 93 -11.77 -13.43 -5.27
C PRO A 93 -11.71 -11.90 -5.40
N ASP A 94 -12.36 -11.20 -4.47
CA ASP A 94 -12.38 -9.74 -4.37
C ASP A 94 -12.38 -9.27 -2.91
N ALA A 95 -12.34 -7.95 -2.72
CA ALA A 95 -12.43 -7.31 -1.44
C ALA A 95 -13.38 -6.12 -1.52
N ASP A 96 -14.43 -6.11 -0.70
CA ASP A 96 -15.37 -4.99 -0.65
C ASP A 96 -14.95 -3.90 0.34
N ARG A 97 -15.75 -2.82 0.41
CA ARG A 97 -15.52 -1.73 1.37
C ARG A 97 -15.67 -2.17 2.83
N GLY A 98 -16.46 -3.21 3.12
CA GLY A 98 -16.64 -3.78 4.46
C GLY A 98 -15.36 -4.44 4.96
N ALA A 99 -14.72 -5.23 4.10
CA ALA A 99 -13.43 -5.86 4.35
C ALA A 99 -12.35 -4.82 4.67
N MET A 100 -12.29 -3.72 3.91
CA MET A 100 -11.33 -2.63 4.19
C MET A 100 -11.53 -1.97 5.55
N ARG A 101 -12.78 -1.83 6.03
CA ARG A 101 -13.11 -1.21 7.33
C ARG A 101 -12.74 -2.09 8.52
N THR A 102 -12.72 -3.40 8.32
CA THR A 102 -12.41 -4.39 9.35
C THR A 102 -10.96 -4.88 9.30
N LEU A 103 -10.16 -4.35 8.36
CA LEU A 103 -8.75 -4.65 8.22
C LEU A 103 -7.96 -4.31 9.49
N GLN A 104 -7.29 -5.32 10.02
CA GLN A 104 -6.38 -5.25 11.14
C GLN A 104 -5.04 -5.86 10.77
N VAL A 105 -3.95 -5.18 11.12
CA VAL A 105 -2.59 -5.68 10.98
C VAL A 105 -1.97 -5.78 12.36
N THR A 106 -1.50 -6.96 12.72
CA THR A 106 -0.95 -7.24 14.05
C THR A 106 0.36 -8.01 13.93
N LYS A 107 1.27 -7.85 14.90
CA LYS A 107 2.45 -8.70 15.02
C LYS A 107 2.04 -10.06 15.57
N VAL A 108 2.66 -11.12 15.06
CA VAL A 108 2.52 -12.46 15.64
C VAL A 108 3.39 -12.53 16.90
N PRO A 109 2.83 -12.85 18.07
CA PRO A 109 3.61 -12.91 19.32
C PRO A 109 4.79 -13.87 19.21
N ASN A 110 5.94 -13.47 19.75
CA ASN A 110 7.17 -14.27 19.80
C ASN A 110 7.74 -14.70 18.43
N GLN A 111 7.29 -14.09 17.33
CA GLN A 111 7.80 -14.38 15.99
C GLN A 111 8.25 -13.08 15.32
N ALA A 112 9.56 -12.80 15.39
CA ALA A 112 10.15 -11.60 14.82
C ALA A 112 9.89 -11.52 13.31
N GLY A 113 9.49 -10.33 12.83
CA GLY A 113 9.19 -10.11 11.43
C GLY A 113 7.93 -10.80 10.92
N ARG A 114 7.12 -11.45 11.78
CA ARG A 114 5.85 -12.07 11.38
C ARG A 114 4.65 -11.23 11.76
N TYR A 115 3.71 -11.17 10.83
CA TYR A 115 2.51 -10.36 10.94
C TYR A 115 1.31 -11.19 10.53
N LYS A 116 0.18 -10.87 11.15
CA LYS A 116 -1.13 -11.37 10.78
C LYS A 116 -1.98 -10.19 10.33
N VAL A 117 -2.53 -10.35 9.13
CA VAL A 117 -3.53 -9.48 8.56
C VAL A 117 -4.87 -10.19 8.64
N SER A 118 -5.88 -9.53 9.18
CA SER A 118 -7.21 -10.11 9.29
C SER A 118 -8.28 -9.08 8.97
N TYR A 119 -9.36 -9.54 8.37
CA TYR A 119 -10.55 -8.73 8.09
C TYR A 119 -11.78 -9.63 8.01
N GLN A 120 -12.96 -9.03 7.95
CA GLN A 120 -14.23 -9.72 7.75
C GLN A 120 -14.65 -9.63 6.28
N LEU A 121 -14.98 -10.77 5.68
CA LEU A 121 -15.58 -10.89 4.37
C LEU A 121 -17.06 -11.26 4.57
N GLY A 122 -17.96 -10.40 4.09
CA GLY A 122 -19.39 -10.52 4.40
C GLY A 122 -19.67 -10.52 5.91
N ASP A 123 -20.73 -11.22 6.31
CA ASP A 123 -21.22 -11.16 7.70
C ASP A 123 -20.55 -12.15 8.67
N ASN A 124 -19.95 -13.23 8.16
CA ASN A 124 -19.54 -14.37 9.01
C ASN A 124 -18.14 -14.93 8.71
N GLU A 125 -17.48 -14.48 7.65
CA GLU A 125 -16.20 -15.06 7.26
C GLU A 125 -15.03 -14.17 7.70
N LYS A 126 -14.19 -14.70 8.59
CA LYS A 126 -12.96 -14.01 9.00
C LYS A 126 -11.77 -14.53 8.20
N VAL A 127 -11.20 -13.67 7.38
CA VAL A 127 -9.97 -13.95 6.66
C VAL A 127 -8.76 -13.71 7.56
N ASN A 128 -7.80 -14.64 7.54
CA ASN A 128 -6.51 -14.50 8.22
C ASN A 128 -5.35 -14.84 7.29
N ILE A 129 -4.40 -13.92 7.20
CA ILE A 129 -3.25 -14.00 6.30
C ILE A 129 -2.01 -13.76 7.15
N GLU A 130 -1.09 -14.71 7.13
CA GLU A 130 0.19 -14.57 7.79
C GLU A 130 1.27 -14.28 6.76
N LEU A 131 2.17 -13.36 7.11
CA LEU A 131 3.26 -12.95 6.24
C LEU A 131 4.50 -12.59 7.04
N ALA A 132 5.64 -12.60 6.35
CA ALA A 132 6.90 -12.07 6.86
C ALA A 132 7.19 -10.69 6.27
N VAL A 133 7.71 -9.78 7.09
CA VAL A 133 8.20 -8.46 6.68
C VAL A 133 9.66 -8.33 7.08
N ILE A 134 10.47 -7.76 6.19
CA ILE A 134 11.87 -7.45 6.42
C ILE A 134 12.15 -6.00 6.10
N LYS A 135 13.28 -5.50 6.60
CA LYS A 135 13.88 -4.26 6.11
C LYS A 135 14.86 -4.64 5.00
N ASP A 136 14.70 -4.10 3.80
CA ASP A 136 15.56 -4.40 2.67
C ASP A 136 16.93 -3.70 2.77
N LYS A 137 17.77 -3.86 1.75
CA LYS A 137 19.11 -3.24 1.71
C LYS A 137 19.09 -1.72 1.67
N ALA A 138 18.00 -1.12 1.17
CA ALA A 138 17.81 0.33 1.15
C ALA A 138 17.25 0.86 2.48
N GLY A 139 16.90 -0.03 3.41
CA GLY A 139 16.29 0.34 4.67
C GLY A 139 14.77 0.49 4.59
N GLU A 140 14.13 0.03 3.52
CA GLU A 140 12.67 0.09 3.37
C GLU A 140 12.02 -1.18 3.89
N TRP A 141 10.86 -1.06 4.53
CA TRP A 141 10.08 -2.23 4.94
C TRP A 141 9.38 -2.86 3.73
N LYS A 142 9.50 -4.19 3.58
CA LYS A 142 8.91 -4.96 2.48
C LYS A 142 8.32 -6.27 2.99
N ILE A 143 7.25 -6.73 2.35
CA ILE A 143 6.75 -8.10 2.52
C ILE A 143 7.74 -9.06 1.87
N ASP A 144 8.25 -10.02 2.63
CA ASP A 144 9.26 -10.99 2.16
C ASP A 144 8.67 -12.37 1.83
N TYR A 145 7.58 -12.75 2.50
CA TYR A 145 7.01 -14.08 2.32
C TYR A 145 5.54 -14.14 2.71
N LEU A 146 4.76 -14.97 1.99
CA LEU A 146 3.40 -15.36 2.34
C LEU A 146 3.40 -16.82 2.78
N TYR A 147 2.79 -17.11 3.93
CA TYR A 147 2.69 -18.47 4.47
C TYR A 147 1.58 -19.26 3.78
#